data_AF-A0A5B0H3K1-F1
#
_entry.id   AF-A0A5B0H3K1-F1
#
_cell.length_a   1.000
_cell.length_b   1.000
_cell.length_c   1.000
_cell.angle_alpha   90.00
_cell.angle_beta   90.00
_cell.angle_gamma   90.00
#
_symmetry.space_group_name_H-M   'P 1'
#
loop_
_entity.id
_entity.type
_entity.pdbx_description
1 polymer ?
#
loop_
_entity_poly.entity_id
_entity_poly.type
_entity_poly.pdbx_seq_one_letter_code
_entity_poly.pdbx_strand_id
1 'polypeptide(L)'
;MNAHTAPAPTVSTVVPVARLVEAGLRRTDRAIRDTARPPAGDLLAHAARARRLAELHTRRARWWAVLQRDTATHHEVPVVYVQAVVTAVLDNERQARYWNDTADDWQALADRRPTSDVAGAMSNWAELGLTEPAAPGLPDTSAVAR
;
A
#
# COMPACT_ATOMS: atom_id res chain seq x y z
N MET A 1 -33.63 50.41 -26.49
CA MET A 1 -32.30 50.59 -25.87
C MET A 1 -32.19 49.49 -24.80
N ASN A 2 -31.72 48.29 -25.18
CA ASN A 2 -31.75 47.11 -24.31
C ASN A 2 -30.30 46.68 -24.03
N ALA A 3 -29.82 46.97 -22.82
CA ALA A 3 -28.51 46.52 -22.37
C ALA A 3 -28.56 45.00 -22.14
N HIS A 4 -27.86 44.23 -22.98
CA HIS A 4 -27.57 42.83 -22.73
C HIS A 4 -26.50 42.76 -21.63
N THR A 5 -26.92 42.46 -20.40
CA THR A 5 -26.01 42.10 -19.32
C THR A 5 -25.37 40.76 -19.66
N ALA A 6 -24.08 40.78 -19.99
CA ALA A 6 -23.30 39.56 -20.18
C ALA A 6 -23.21 38.77 -18.86
N PRO A 7 -23.34 37.44 -18.87
CA PRO A 7 -23.19 36.63 -17.67
C PRO A 7 -21.75 36.75 -17.13
N ALA A 8 -21.61 36.91 -15.82
CA ALA A 8 -20.33 37.01 -15.14
C ALA A 8 -19.47 35.76 -15.41
N PRO A 9 -18.14 35.92 -15.60
CA PRO A 9 -17.26 34.79 -15.85
C PRO A 9 -17.29 33.83 -14.65
N THR A 10 -17.52 32.54 -14.92
CA THR A 10 -17.38 31.47 -13.95
C THR A 10 -15.95 31.47 -13.42
N VAL A 11 -15.76 31.90 -12.18
CA VAL A 11 -14.47 31.85 -11.49
C VAL A 11 -14.14 30.39 -11.24
N SER A 12 -13.31 29.82 -12.10
CA SER A 12 -12.76 28.48 -11.90
C SER A 12 -11.84 28.53 -10.68
N THR A 13 -12.30 28.06 -9.52
CA THR A 13 -11.49 28.00 -8.31
C THR A 13 -10.37 26.98 -8.52
N VAL A 14 -9.16 27.47 -8.74
CA VAL A 14 -7.94 26.64 -8.76
C VAL A 14 -7.79 25.99 -7.39
N VAL A 15 -7.94 24.67 -7.32
CA VAL A 15 -7.70 23.91 -6.08
C VAL A 15 -6.20 23.72 -5.92
N PRO A 16 -5.60 24.13 -4.79
CA PRO A 16 -4.17 23.90 -4.55
C PRO A 16 -3.80 22.42 -4.63
N VAL A 17 -2.67 22.09 -5.26
CA VAL A 17 -2.21 20.69 -5.45
C VAL A 17 -2.13 19.95 -4.11
N ALA A 18 -1.64 20.61 -3.06
CA ALA A 18 -1.61 20.05 -1.71
C ALA A 18 -2.99 19.59 -1.21
N ARG A 19 -4.06 20.35 -1.45
CA ARG A 19 -5.44 19.97 -1.06
C ARG A 19 -5.97 18.80 -1.88
N LEU A 20 -5.65 18.76 -3.18
CA LEU A 20 -5.99 17.65 -4.07
C LEU A 20 -5.32 16.36 -3.58
N VAL A 21 -4.01 16.41 -3.31
CA VAL A 21 -3.22 15.29 -2.80
C VAL A 21 -3.79 14.82 -1.46
N GLU A 22 -4.04 15.73 -0.52
CA GLU A 22 -4.61 15.40 0.78
C GLU A 22 -5.95 14.65 0.64
N ALA A 23 -6.87 15.14 -0.19
CA ALA A 23 -8.14 14.47 -0.44
C ALA A 23 -7.96 13.09 -1.12
N GLY A 24 -6.94 12.93 -1.96
CA GLY A 24 -6.54 11.67 -2.58
C GLY A 24 -6.01 10.65 -1.56
N LEU A 25 -5.12 11.09 -0.68
CA LEU A 25 -4.54 10.30 0.40
C LEU A 25 -5.63 9.85 1.38
N ARG A 26 -6.48 10.76 1.87
CA ARG A 26 -7.58 10.43 2.79
C ARG A 26 -8.53 9.37 2.23
N ARG A 27 -8.88 9.45 0.94
CA ARG A 27 -9.71 8.45 0.26
C ARG A 27 -9.01 7.10 0.16
N THR A 28 -7.73 7.09 -0.15
CA THR A 28 -6.94 5.86 -0.28
C THR A 28 -6.74 5.20 1.08
N ASP A 29 -6.43 5.98 2.13
CA ASP A 29 -6.27 5.48 3.50
C ASP A 29 -7.58 4.91 4.06
N ARG A 30 -8.72 5.52 3.73
CA ARG A 30 -10.03 4.94 4.04
C ARG A 30 -10.21 3.59 3.34
N ALA A 31 -9.97 3.52 2.04
CA ALA A 31 -10.11 2.27 1.29
C ALA A 31 -9.18 1.15 1.80
N ILE A 32 -7.96 1.48 2.23
CA ILE A 32 -7.04 0.51 2.85
C ILE A 32 -7.64 -0.04 4.16
N ARG A 33 -8.12 0.85 5.04
CA ARG A 33 -8.76 0.45 6.32
C ARG A 33 -10.02 -0.38 6.12
N ASP A 34 -10.81 -0.04 5.11
CA ASP A 34 -12.07 -0.71 4.81
C ASP A 34 -11.87 -2.05 4.07
N THR A 35 -10.64 -2.41 3.71
CA THR A 35 -10.34 -3.70 3.07
C THR A 35 -10.40 -4.83 4.10
N ALA A 36 -11.56 -5.46 4.19
CA ALA A 36 -11.86 -6.51 5.15
C ALA A 36 -10.95 -7.74 5.02
N ARG A 37 -10.60 -8.37 6.15
CA ARG A 37 -9.87 -9.64 6.18
C ARG A 37 -10.83 -10.79 5.83
N PRO A 38 -10.47 -11.68 4.88
CA PRO A 38 -11.25 -12.87 4.57
C PRO A 38 -11.31 -13.86 5.75
N PRO A 39 -12.31 -14.75 5.77
CA PRO A 39 -12.35 -15.88 6.68
C PRO A 39 -11.11 -16.78 6.54
N ALA A 40 -10.71 -17.41 7.63
CA ALA A 40 -9.63 -18.39 7.61
C ALA A 40 -9.96 -19.54 6.65
N GLY A 41 -8.98 -19.94 5.83
CA GLY A 41 -9.10 -21.05 4.88
C GLY A 41 -9.52 -20.64 3.46
N ASP A 42 -9.99 -19.41 3.24
CA ASP A 42 -10.30 -18.91 1.89
C ASP A 42 -9.07 -18.30 1.22
N LEU A 43 -8.19 -19.17 0.71
CA LEU A 43 -6.90 -18.81 0.13
C LEU A 43 -7.04 -17.83 -1.06
N LEU A 44 -8.06 -18.01 -1.91
CA LEU A 44 -8.29 -17.14 -3.06
C LEU A 44 -8.79 -15.76 -2.63
N ALA A 45 -9.66 -15.68 -1.60
CA ALA A 45 -10.06 -14.39 -1.06
C ALA A 45 -8.88 -13.66 -0.40
N HIS A 46 -7.95 -14.38 0.24
CA HIS A 46 -6.70 -13.81 0.76
C HIS A 46 -5.82 -13.25 -0.37
N ALA A 47 -5.65 -13.98 -1.47
CA ALA A 47 -4.94 -13.49 -2.65
C ALA A 47 -5.59 -12.23 -3.23
N ALA A 48 -6.92 -12.22 -3.39
CA ALA A 48 -7.68 -11.08 -3.90
C ALA A 48 -7.55 -9.84 -3.00
N ARG A 49 -7.61 -10.01 -1.67
CA ARG A 49 -7.35 -8.93 -0.72
C ARG A 49 -5.96 -8.36 -0.88
N ALA A 50 -4.94 -9.22 -0.95
CA ALA A 50 -3.56 -8.78 -1.06
C ALA A 50 -3.34 -7.99 -2.37
N ARG A 51 -3.89 -8.45 -3.50
CA ARG A 51 -3.90 -7.67 -4.75
C ARG A 51 -4.55 -6.31 -4.57
N ARG A 52 -5.70 -6.25 -3.89
CA ARG A 52 -6.38 -4.99 -3.63
C ARG A 52 -5.54 -4.01 -2.80
N LEU A 53 -4.86 -4.50 -1.76
CA LEU A 53 -3.97 -3.67 -0.95
C LEU A 53 -2.76 -3.16 -1.75
N ALA A 54 -2.19 -4.00 -2.63
CA ALA A 54 -1.09 -3.60 -3.52
C ALA A 54 -1.50 -2.44 -4.46
N GLU A 55 -2.69 -2.52 -5.04
CA GLU A 55 -3.25 -1.44 -5.88
C GLU A 55 -3.43 -0.14 -5.09
N LEU A 56 -3.96 -0.23 -3.87
CA LEU A 56 -4.21 0.94 -3.02
C LEU A 56 -2.91 1.61 -2.58
N HIS A 57 -1.88 0.84 -2.20
CA HIS A 57 -0.56 1.39 -1.90
C HIS A 57 0.11 2.01 -3.13
N THR A 58 -0.05 1.39 -4.31
CA THR A 58 0.40 1.98 -5.58
C THR A 58 -0.29 3.33 -5.85
N ARG A 59 -1.61 3.42 -5.62
CA ARG A 59 -2.36 4.67 -5.73
C ARG A 59 -1.88 5.71 -4.70
N ARG A 60 -1.55 5.29 -3.48
CA ARG A 60 -1.00 6.18 -2.44
C ARG A 60 0.37 6.73 -2.84
N ALA A 61 1.26 5.88 -3.37
CA ALA A 61 2.55 6.30 -3.91
C ALA A 61 2.38 7.35 -5.03
N ARG A 62 1.41 7.16 -5.92
CA ARG A 62 1.11 8.14 -6.99
C ARG A 62 0.66 9.49 -6.45
N TRP A 63 -0.15 9.53 -5.39
CA TRP A 63 -0.55 10.79 -4.76
C TRP A 63 0.65 11.52 -4.15
N TRP A 64 1.54 10.80 -3.46
CA TRP A 64 2.79 11.38 -2.96
C TRP A 64 3.71 11.85 -4.09
N ALA A 65 3.79 11.13 -5.19
CA ALA A 65 4.59 11.53 -6.35
C ALA A 65 4.04 12.80 -7.05
N VAL A 66 2.74 13.08 -6.95
CA VAL A 66 2.18 14.38 -7.39
C VAL A 66 2.69 15.50 -6.48
N LEU A 67 2.61 15.31 -5.16
CA LEU A 67 3.13 16.31 -4.21
C LEU A 67 4.64 16.51 -4.35
N GLN A 68 5.40 15.45 -4.62
CA GLN A 68 6.84 15.52 -4.83
C GLN A 68 7.17 16.46 -5.99
N ARG A 69 6.50 16.29 -7.13
CA ARG A 69 6.70 17.14 -8.32
C ARG A 69 6.34 18.59 -8.06
N ASP A 70 5.25 18.82 -7.35
CA ASP A 70 4.82 20.16 -6.95
C ASP A 70 5.82 20.81 -5.98
N THR A 71 6.27 20.11 -4.94
CA THR A 71 7.25 20.66 -3.99
C THR A 71 8.62 20.91 -4.63
N ALA A 72 9.02 20.15 -5.64
CA ALA A 72 10.29 20.34 -6.33
C ALA A 72 10.36 21.66 -7.12
N THR A 73 9.22 22.24 -7.49
CA THR A 73 9.15 23.54 -8.19
C THR A 73 9.05 24.74 -7.25
N HIS A 74 8.86 24.52 -5.94
CA HIS A 74 8.73 25.58 -4.93
C HIS A 74 10.00 25.67 -4.09
N HIS A 75 10.90 26.59 -4.46
CA HIS A 75 12.21 26.75 -3.83
C HIS A 75 12.16 27.25 -2.38
N GLU A 76 11.02 27.79 -1.95
CA GLU A 76 10.76 28.19 -0.56
C GLU A 76 10.51 27.01 0.39
N VAL A 77 10.30 25.79 -0.12
CA VAL A 77 10.04 24.61 0.70
C VAL A 77 11.35 24.04 1.26
N PRO A 78 11.51 23.93 2.59
CA PRO A 78 12.70 23.31 3.17
C PRO A 78 12.92 21.88 2.69
N VAL A 79 14.18 21.54 2.39
CA VAL A 79 14.58 20.23 1.83
C VAL A 79 14.10 19.03 2.65
N VAL A 80 13.97 19.17 3.96
CA VAL A 80 13.47 18.11 4.85
C VAL A 80 12.04 17.68 4.49
N TYR A 81 11.18 18.58 4.01
CA TYR A 81 9.83 18.23 3.58
C TYR A 81 9.84 17.51 2.24
N VAL A 82 10.74 17.89 1.33
CA VAL A 82 10.93 17.17 0.05
C VAL A 82 11.40 15.74 0.34
N GLN A 83 12.36 15.57 1.26
CA GLN A 83 12.83 14.25 1.69
C GLN A 83 11.69 13.40 2.30
N ALA A 84 10.86 14.00 3.16
CA ALA A 84 9.72 13.30 3.74
C ALA A 84 8.74 12.77 2.67
N VAL A 85 8.46 13.56 1.63
CA VAL A 85 7.61 13.14 0.52
C VAL A 85 8.26 12.00 -0.29
N VAL A 86 9.56 12.08 -0.57
CA VAL A 86 10.31 11.01 -1.26
C VAL A 86 10.25 9.71 -0.45
N THR A 87 10.48 9.77 0.87
CA THR A 87 10.37 8.61 1.76
C THR A 87 8.96 8.02 1.70
N ALA A 88 7.91 8.86 1.70
CA ALA A 88 6.54 8.39 1.61
C ALA A 88 6.22 7.70 0.28
N VAL A 89 6.79 8.15 -0.85
CA VAL A 89 6.69 7.45 -2.14
C VAL A 89 7.32 6.06 -2.04
N LEU A 90 8.58 6.00 -1.63
CA LEU A 90 9.36 4.76 -1.58
C LEU A 90 8.76 3.72 -0.62
N ASP A 91 8.25 4.17 0.52
CA ASP A 91 7.55 3.31 1.48
C ASP A 91 6.30 2.69 0.86
N ASN A 92 5.46 3.49 0.20
CA ASN A 92 4.25 2.97 -0.43
C ASN A 92 4.53 2.04 -1.62
N GLU A 93 5.60 2.28 -2.38
CA GLU A 93 6.05 1.33 -3.41
C GLU A 93 6.53 0.00 -2.80
N ARG A 94 7.22 0.05 -1.66
CA ARG A 94 7.63 -1.16 -0.93
C ARG A 94 6.42 -1.93 -0.42
N GLN A 95 5.44 -1.25 0.16
CA GLN A 95 4.19 -1.86 0.60
C GLN A 95 3.43 -2.48 -0.58
N ALA A 96 3.41 -1.82 -1.74
CA ALA A 96 2.77 -2.38 -2.93
C ALA A 96 3.46 -3.65 -3.43
N ARG A 97 4.79 -3.71 -3.42
CA ARG A 97 5.55 -4.93 -3.75
C ARG A 97 5.25 -6.06 -2.78
N TYR A 98 5.36 -5.77 -1.48
CA TYR A 98 5.04 -6.73 -0.42
C TYR A 98 3.65 -7.35 -0.60
N TRP A 99 2.61 -6.55 -0.84
CA TRP A 99 1.26 -7.07 -1.04
C TRP A 99 1.07 -7.84 -2.36
N ASN A 100 1.83 -7.53 -3.41
CA ASN A 100 1.83 -8.34 -4.62
C ASN A 100 2.46 -9.71 -4.37
N ASP A 101 3.63 -9.74 -3.73
CA ASP A 101 4.31 -10.98 -3.37
C ASP A 101 3.41 -11.84 -2.47
N THR A 102 2.76 -11.20 -1.48
CA THR A 102 1.76 -11.84 -0.61
C THR A 102 0.61 -12.46 -1.40
N ALA A 103 0.11 -11.75 -2.42
CA ALA A 103 -0.96 -12.27 -3.26
C ALA A 103 -0.54 -13.49 -4.07
N ASP A 104 0.69 -13.47 -4.59
CA ASP A 104 1.27 -14.57 -5.35
C ASP A 104 1.49 -15.81 -4.47
N ASP A 105 1.91 -15.63 -3.22
CA ASP A 105 2.04 -16.71 -2.25
C ASP A 105 0.67 -17.35 -1.91
N TRP A 106 -0.36 -16.54 -1.64
CA TRP A 106 -1.71 -17.06 -1.39
C TRP A 106 -2.28 -17.81 -2.61
N GLN A 107 -2.03 -17.30 -3.81
CA GLN A 107 -2.43 -17.99 -5.05
C GLN A 107 -1.67 -19.30 -5.24
N ALA A 108 -0.35 -19.32 -4.96
CA ALA A 108 0.45 -20.54 -5.03
C ALA A 108 -0.06 -21.60 -4.03
N LEU A 109 -0.41 -21.21 -2.81
CA LEU A 109 -1.02 -22.11 -1.84
C LEU A 109 -2.35 -22.68 -2.32
N ALA A 110 -3.22 -21.84 -2.92
CA ALA A 110 -4.48 -22.28 -3.50
C ALA A 110 -4.26 -23.31 -4.64
N ASP A 111 -3.24 -23.08 -5.46
CA ASP A 111 -2.85 -23.93 -6.59
C ASP A 111 -2.03 -25.17 -6.17
N ARG A 112 -1.70 -25.32 -4.88
CA ARG A 112 -0.77 -26.34 -4.34
C ARG A 112 0.62 -26.31 -5.00
N ARG A 113 1.10 -25.11 -5.34
CA ARG A 113 2.45 -24.85 -5.84
C ARG A 113 3.37 -24.38 -4.70
N PRO A 114 4.69 -24.58 -4.82
CA PRO A 114 5.63 -23.97 -3.88
C PRO A 114 5.45 -22.44 -3.84
N THR A 115 5.46 -21.88 -2.63
CA THR A 115 5.52 -20.42 -2.40
C THR A 115 6.95 -19.92 -2.58
N SER A 116 7.15 -18.61 -2.73
CA SER A 116 8.49 -18.05 -2.87
C SER A 116 9.28 -18.10 -1.55
N ASP A 117 10.52 -18.61 -1.56
CA ASP A 117 11.43 -18.61 -0.39
C ASP A 117 11.97 -17.21 -0.02
N VAL A 118 11.65 -16.17 -0.80
CA VAL A 118 12.30 -14.86 -0.70
C VAL A 118 11.61 -13.98 0.35
N ALA A 119 11.98 -14.10 1.63
CA ALA A 119 11.75 -13.14 2.75
C ALA A 119 10.32 -12.58 3.02
N GLY A 120 9.39 -12.63 2.07
CA GLY A 120 8.00 -12.22 2.10
C GLY A 120 7.11 -13.32 2.66
N ALA A 121 7.45 -14.60 2.40
CA ALA A 121 6.92 -15.72 3.17
C ALA A 121 7.22 -15.51 4.66
N MET A 122 8.49 -15.23 5.03
CA MET A 122 8.96 -14.95 6.42
C MET A 122 8.27 -13.77 7.12
N SER A 123 7.87 -12.74 6.39
CA SER A 123 7.15 -11.59 6.99
C SER A 123 5.63 -11.82 7.12
N ASN A 124 5.07 -12.83 6.45
CA ASN A 124 3.64 -13.14 6.43
C ASN A 124 3.21 -14.35 7.26
N TRP A 125 4.11 -15.09 7.91
CA TRP A 125 3.76 -16.30 8.69
C TRP A 125 2.63 -16.06 9.68
N ALA A 126 2.63 -14.89 10.35
CA ALA A 126 1.59 -14.49 11.28
C ALA A 126 0.22 -14.22 10.61
N GLU A 127 0.18 -13.74 9.36
CA GLU A 127 -1.07 -13.61 8.60
C GLU A 127 -1.52 -14.95 7.98
N LEU A 128 -0.58 -15.82 7.64
CA LEU A 128 -0.79 -17.13 7.02
C LEU A 128 -1.16 -18.23 8.03
N GLY A 129 -1.06 -17.97 9.34
CA GLY A 129 -1.33 -18.96 10.38
C GLY A 129 -0.32 -20.11 10.42
N LEU A 130 0.86 -19.91 9.82
CA LEU A 130 1.94 -20.88 9.80
C LEU A 130 2.89 -20.59 10.98
N THR A 131 3.24 -21.60 11.77
CA THR A 131 4.38 -21.53 12.70
C THR A 131 5.67 -21.82 11.96
N GLU A 132 6.76 -21.12 12.33
CA GLU A 132 8.12 -21.35 11.81
C GLU A 132 8.40 -22.85 11.59
N PRO A 133 8.96 -23.25 10.44
CA PRO A 133 9.50 -24.60 10.34
C PRO A 133 10.69 -24.69 11.30
N ALA A 134 10.78 -25.80 12.03
CA ALA A 134 11.95 -26.08 12.86
C ALA A 134 13.21 -25.89 12.00
N ALA A 135 14.10 -25.02 12.46
CA ALA A 135 15.36 -24.76 11.78
C ALA A 135 16.03 -26.11 11.45
N PRO A 136 16.46 -26.35 10.20
CA PRO A 136 17.11 -27.60 9.86
C PRO A 136 18.40 -27.69 10.67
N GLY A 137 18.43 -28.56 11.67
CA GLY A 137 19.66 -28.92 12.40
C GLY A 137 19.71 -28.64 13.91
N LEU A 138 18.61 -28.28 14.58
CA LEU A 138 18.60 -28.28 16.05
C LEU A 138 17.98 -29.59 16.59
N PRO A 139 18.72 -30.36 17.42
CA PRO A 139 18.19 -31.60 17.98
C PRO A 139 17.03 -31.33 18.94
N ASP A 140 16.03 -32.23 18.91
CA ASP A 140 14.88 -32.24 19.81
C ASP A 140 15.32 -32.16 21.29
N THR A 141 15.10 -31.02 21.92
CA THR A 141 15.28 -30.86 23.39
C THR A 141 14.04 -31.27 24.18
N SER A 142 13.02 -31.86 23.54
CA SER A 142 11.85 -32.43 24.21
C SER A 142 12.13 -33.72 24.99
N ALA A 143 13.39 -34.08 25.20
CA ALA A 143 13.79 -35.29 25.93
C ALA A 143 14.68 -34.99 27.16
N VAL A 144 14.41 -33.97 27.97
CA VAL A 144 14.86 -33.96 29.39
C VAL A 144 13.85 -33.23 30.28
N ALA A 145 12.90 -33.99 30.84
CA ALA A 145 12.34 -33.74 32.16
C ALA A 145 11.66 -35.03 32.68
N ARG A 146 12.44 -35.85 33.39
CA ARG A 146 11.97 -36.59 34.57
C ARG A 146 12.97 -36.35 35.68
#